data_AF-A0A8X7BPA4-F1
#
_entry.id   AF-A0A8X7BPA4-F1
#
_cell.length_a   1.000
_cell.length_b   1.000
_cell.length_c   1.000
_cell.angle_alpha   90.00
_cell.angle_beta   90.00
_cell.angle_gamma   90.00
#
_symmetry.space_group_name_H-M   'P 1'
#
loop_
_entity.id
_entity.type
_entity.pdbx_description
1 polymer ?
#
loop_
_entity_poly.entity_id
_entity_poly.type
_entity_poly.pdbx_seq_one_letter_code
_entity_poly.pdbx_strand_id
1 'polypeptide(L)'
;MVFGKTIVLPGEFFEPSSQTPINPSEFLLRLRETFRTLKPTPASCHSSTSCFVHTALKTCSHVFVRVEELKPSLTAPYQGPFEVLSRTDKHFTIKINDRTSTISIDRLKPAFLLNDTDSTKEPFPVQKVTIWLYFLLDLIKMCPYQRRLALVVRSD
;
A
#
# COMPACT_ATOMS: atom_id res chain seq x y z
N MET A 1 3.55 50.73 9.70
CA MET A 1 4.12 50.14 10.92
C MET A 1 3.02 49.35 11.58
N VAL A 2 3.18 48.05 11.82
CA VAL A 2 2.11 47.23 12.39
C VAL A 2 2.55 46.67 13.75
N PHE A 3 1.65 46.91 14.72
CA PHE A 3 1.47 46.30 16.03
C PHE A 3 2.18 46.93 17.24
N GLY A 4 1.40 47.74 17.97
CA GLY A 4 1.70 48.20 19.34
C GLY A 4 1.45 47.14 20.41
N LYS A 5 1.87 45.88 20.19
CA LYS A 5 1.83 44.82 21.20
C LYS A 5 3.14 44.02 21.14
N THR A 6 3.74 43.75 22.30
CA THR A 6 5.00 43.03 22.43
C THR A 6 4.91 41.65 21.79
N ILE A 7 5.95 41.26 21.04
CA ILE A 7 6.07 39.94 20.42
C ILE A 7 6.17 38.90 21.55
N VAL A 8 5.21 37.99 21.61
CA VAL A 8 5.13 36.93 22.63
C VAL A 8 5.85 35.68 22.12
N LEU A 9 6.66 35.05 22.97
CA LEU A 9 7.37 33.82 22.60
C LEU A 9 6.41 32.64 22.45
N PRO A 10 6.70 31.66 21.56
CA PRO A 10 5.94 30.42 21.49
C PRO A 10 6.01 29.69 22.85
N GLY A 11 4.94 29.78 23.65
CA GLY A 11 4.86 29.21 25.00
C GLY A 11 4.35 30.17 26.08
N GLU A 12 4.42 31.48 25.85
CA GLU A 12 3.89 32.52 26.76
C GLU A 12 2.41 32.84 26.50
N PHE A 13 1.62 31.85 26.07
CA PHE A 13 0.21 32.07 25.71
C PHE A 13 -0.73 32.16 26.93
N PHE A 14 -0.26 31.72 28.11
CA PHE A 14 -1.08 31.68 29.30
C PHE A 14 -1.01 33.01 30.03
N GLU A 15 -2.14 33.73 30.07
CA GLU A 15 -2.28 34.87 30.97
C GLU A 15 -2.25 34.36 32.42
N PRO A 16 -1.51 35.03 33.34
CA PRO A 16 -1.52 34.65 34.74
C PRO A 16 -2.95 34.82 35.26
N SER A 17 -3.61 33.70 35.54
CA SER A 17 -4.97 33.70 36.07
C SER A 17 -4.96 34.45 37.41
N SER A 18 -5.81 35.47 37.55
CA SER A 18 -6.05 36.19 38.82
C SER A 18 -6.76 35.32 39.88
N GLN A 19 -6.79 34.00 39.68
CA GLN A 19 -7.46 33.05 40.54
C GLN A 19 -6.53 32.68 41.70
N THR A 20 -7.13 32.55 42.89
CA THR A 20 -6.48 32.04 44.11
C THR A 20 -5.66 30.78 43.83
N PRO A 21 -4.53 30.55 44.53
CA PRO A 21 -3.68 29.38 44.29
C PRO A 21 -4.52 28.10 44.43
N ILE A 22 -4.86 27.49 43.29
CA ILE A 22 -5.61 26.24 43.24
C ILE A 22 -4.70 25.18 43.87
N ASN A 23 -5.25 24.40 44.80
CA ASN A 23 -4.50 23.30 45.39
C ASN A 23 -4.03 22.36 44.26
N PRO A 24 -2.73 21.99 44.20
CA PRO A 24 -2.20 21.21 43.09
C PRO A 24 -2.93 19.87 42.91
N SER A 25 -3.43 19.27 44.00
CA SER A 25 -4.21 18.03 43.95
C SER A 25 -5.56 18.22 43.26
N GLU A 26 -6.24 19.34 43.51
CA GLU A 26 -7.54 19.65 42.88
C GLU A 26 -7.38 19.91 41.37
N PHE A 27 -6.33 20.63 40.98
CA PHE A 27 -6.00 20.85 39.57
C PHE A 27 -5.76 19.52 38.83
N LEU A 28 -4.98 18.61 39.42
CA LEU A 28 -4.71 17.30 38.82
C LEU A 28 -5.96 16.43 38.70
N LEU A 29 -6.86 16.48 39.69
CA LEU A 29 -8.14 15.77 39.64
C LEU A 29 -8.99 16.28 38.48
N ARG A 30 -9.15 17.60 38.36
CA ARG A 30 -9.89 18.24 37.26
C ARG A 30 -9.25 17.92 35.90
N LEU A 31 -7.93 17.99 35.79
CA LEU A 31 -7.22 17.65 34.56
C LEU A 31 -7.51 16.19 34.16
N ARG A 32 -7.41 15.25 35.11
CA ARG A 32 -7.67 13.83 34.86
C ARG A 32 -9.11 13.59 34.42
N GLU A 33 -10.08 14.29 34.99
CA GLU A 33 -11.49 14.22 34.57
C GLU A 33 -11.70 14.78 33.17
N THR A 34 -11.06 15.91 32.83
CA THR A 34 -11.14 16.47 31.47
C THR A 34 -10.58 15.50 30.43
N PHE A 35 -9.39 14.93 30.65
CA PHE A 35 -8.82 13.95 29.70
C PHE A 35 -9.61 12.65 29.61
N ARG A 36 -10.31 12.23 30.68
CA ARG A 36 -11.23 11.08 30.63
C ARG A 36 -12.47 11.36 29.78
N THR A 37 -12.94 12.60 29.74
CA THR A 37 -14.14 12.99 28.99
C THR A 37 -13.83 13.35 27.54
N LEU A 38 -12.60 13.72 27.23
CA LEU A 38 -12.12 13.91 25.86
C LEU A 38 -12.19 12.57 25.09
N LYS A 39 -13.11 12.50 24.13
CA LYS A 39 -13.17 11.41 23.15
C LYS A 39 -12.61 11.91 21.82
N PRO A 40 -11.88 11.07 21.06
CA PRO A 40 -11.50 11.40 19.70
C PRO A 40 -12.75 11.70 18.87
N THR A 41 -12.77 12.84 18.18
CA THR A 41 -13.78 13.11 17.16
C THR A 41 -13.57 12.11 16.02
N PRO A 42 -14.62 11.41 15.54
CA PRO A 42 -14.46 10.49 14.42
C PRO A 42 -13.93 11.26 13.21
N ALA A 43 -12.70 10.95 12.82
CA ALA A 43 -12.12 11.45 11.59
C ALA A 43 -12.77 10.74 10.39
N SER A 44 -12.81 11.42 9.23
CA SER A 44 -13.25 10.76 7.99
C SER A 44 -12.28 9.62 7.65
N CYS A 45 -12.73 8.38 7.81
CA CYS A 45 -12.01 7.19 7.38
C CYS A 45 -12.23 6.98 5.88
N HIS A 46 -11.26 7.41 5.07
CA HIS A 46 -11.29 7.22 3.61
C HIS A 46 -10.86 5.81 3.18
N SER A 47 -10.37 4.97 4.12
CA SER A 47 -9.93 3.60 3.86
C SER A 47 -10.98 2.59 4.33
N SER A 48 -12.09 2.49 3.62
CA SER A 48 -13.05 1.39 3.78
C SER A 48 -12.63 0.12 3.03
N THR A 49 -11.46 0.12 2.39
CA THR A 49 -10.96 -1.01 1.62
C THR A 49 -10.46 -2.13 2.53
N SER A 50 -11.02 -3.33 2.33
CA SER A 50 -10.52 -4.56 2.94
C SER A 50 -9.03 -4.72 2.63
N CYS A 51 -8.22 -5.05 3.64
CA CYS A 51 -6.79 -5.31 3.43
C CYS A 51 -6.62 -6.40 2.36
N PHE A 52 -5.88 -6.10 1.29
CA PHE A 52 -5.64 -7.05 0.22
C PHE A 52 -4.63 -8.10 0.70
N VAL A 53 -5.08 -9.34 0.81
CA VAL A 53 -4.24 -10.49 1.15
C VAL A 53 -4.13 -11.41 -0.05
N HIS A 54 -2.90 -11.73 -0.44
CA HIS A 54 -2.65 -12.60 -1.58
C HIS A 54 -3.13 -14.04 -1.28
N THR A 55 -3.99 -14.60 -2.14
CA THR A 55 -4.61 -15.92 -1.95
C THR A 55 -3.59 -17.06 -1.83
N ALA A 56 -2.50 -17.00 -2.60
CA ALA A 56 -1.41 -17.97 -2.53
C ALA A 56 -0.71 -18.06 -1.16
N LEU A 57 -0.84 -17.07 -0.25
CA LEU A 57 -0.28 -17.17 1.10
C LEU A 57 -0.91 -18.30 1.93
N LYS A 58 -2.12 -18.75 1.56
CA LYS A 58 -2.79 -19.87 2.23
C LYS A 58 -2.12 -21.21 1.92
N THR A 59 -1.54 -21.36 0.72
CA THR A 59 -1.03 -22.62 0.19
C THR A 59 0.48 -22.64 -0.03
N CYS A 60 1.17 -21.50 -0.02
CA CYS A 60 2.59 -21.40 -0.37
C CYS A 60 3.52 -22.12 0.63
N SER A 61 4.43 -22.96 0.13
CA SER A 61 5.45 -23.62 0.96
C SER A 61 6.50 -22.62 1.48
N HIS A 62 6.88 -21.65 0.65
CA HIS A 62 7.90 -20.67 0.96
C HIS A 62 7.37 -19.23 0.83
N VAL A 63 7.96 -18.32 1.60
CA VAL A 63 7.60 -16.90 1.62
C VAL A 63 8.85 -16.02 1.66
N PHE A 64 8.77 -14.86 1.00
CA PHE A 64 9.72 -13.77 1.14
C PHE A 64 9.30 -12.83 2.28
N VAL A 65 10.28 -12.37 3.06
CA VAL A 65 10.06 -11.50 4.22
C VAL A 65 10.60 -10.12 3.95
N ARG A 66 9.78 -9.09 4.17
CA ARG A 66 10.21 -7.70 4.13
C ARG A 66 11.05 -7.36 5.36
N VAL A 67 12.21 -6.74 5.14
CA VAL A 67 13.10 -6.25 6.20
C VAL A 67 12.82 -4.78 6.45
N GLU A 68 12.62 -4.40 7.70
CA GLU A 68 12.25 -3.03 8.12
C GLU A 68 13.45 -2.17 8.56
N GLU A 69 14.67 -2.67 8.33
CA GLU A 69 15.89 -1.97 8.67
C GLU A 69 16.21 -0.86 7.67
N LEU A 70 16.84 0.21 8.16
CA LEU A 70 17.38 1.28 7.32
C LEU A 70 18.54 0.72 6.48
N LYS A 71 18.27 0.50 5.20
CA LYS A 71 19.21 -0.10 4.25
C LYS A 71 19.81 0.96 3.33
N PRO A 72 21.06 0.76 2.87
CA PRO A 72 21.63 1.59 1.82
C PRO A 72 20.85 1.45 0.51
N SER A 73 21.04 2.41 -0.39
CA SER A 73 20.42 2.39 -1.71
C SER A 73 20.70 1.09 -2.45
N LEU A 74 19.74 0.65 -3.27
CA LEU A 74 19.82 -0.57 -4.09
C LEU A 74 19.87 -1.91 -3.31
N THR A 75 19.53 -1.91 -2.02
CA THR A 75 19.39 -3.17 -1.25
C THR A 75 18.02 -3.79 -1.49
N ALA A 76 17.96 -5.11 -1.66
CA ALA A 76 16.71 -5.83 -1.78
C ALA A 76 15.84 -5.63 -0.50
N PRO A 77 14.57 -5.21 -0.64
CA PRO A 77 13.70 -4.98 0.51
C PRO A 77 13.19 -6.29 1.12
N TYR A 78 13.18 -7.37 0.34
CA TYR A 78 12.79 -8.71 0.77
C TYR A 78 14.01 -9.62 0.87
N GLN A 79 14.00 -10.50 1.87
CA GLN A 79 14.95 -11.59 2.02
C GLN A 79 14.26 -12.91 1.72
N GLY A 80 15.04 -13.81 1.09
CA GLY A 80 14.95 -15.28 1.04
C GLY A 80 13.58 -15.93 0.86
N PRO A 81 13.46 -17.02 0.09
CA PRO A 81 12.35 -17.92 0.28
C PRO A 81 12.56 -18.69 1.60
N PHE A 82 11.82 -18.33 2.64
CA PHE A 82 11.84 -19.04 3.91
C PHE A 82 10.72 -20.07 3.97
N GLU A 83 11.02 -21.22 4.55
CA GLU A 83 10.06 -22.30 4.75
C GLU A 83 8.99 -21.90 5.78
N VAL A 84 7.72 -22.11 5.44
CA VAL A 84 6.58 -21.87 6.32
C VAL A 84 6.29 -23.12 7.14
N LEU A 85 6.40 -23.02 8.47
CA LEU A 85 6.13 -24.12 9.40
C LEU A 85 4.67 -24.18 9.82
N SER A 86 4.07 -23.02 10.13
CA SER A 86 2.66 -22.92 10.53
C SER A 86 2.04 -21.60 10.06
N ARG A 87 0.71 -21.61 9.89
CA ARG A 87 -0.06 -20.48 9.35
C ARG A 87 -1.25 -20.17 10.26
N THR A 88 -1.45 -18.88 10.53
CA THR A 88 -2.62 -18.31 11.20
C THR A 88 -3.14 -17.15 10.35
N ASP A 89 -4.37 -16.67 10.61
CA ASP A 89 -5.00 -15.60 9.83
C ASP A 89 -4.17 -14.30 9.74
N LYS A 90 -3.42 -13.97 10.80
CA LYS A 90 -2.62 -12.73 10.88
C LYS A 90 -1.11 -12.95 10.92
N HIS A 91 -0.68 -14.17 11.26
CA HIS A 91 0.73 -14.47 11.56
C HIS A 91 1.16 -15.81 10.97
N PHE A 92 2.42 -15.87 10.57
CA PHE A 92 3.06 -17.06 10.03
C PHE A 92 4.30 -17.36 10.86
N THR A 93 4.53 -18.63 11.17
CA THR A 93 5.79 -19.08 11.75
C THR A 93 6.65 -19.66 10.64
N ILE A 94 7.83 -19.08 10.44
CA ILE A 94 8.77 -19.45 9.39
C ILE A 94 10.11 -19.87 9.97
N LYS A 95 10.86 -20.65 9.20
CA LYS A 95 12.21 -21.10 9.56
C LYS A 95 13.26 -20.18 8.93
N ILE A 96 13.98 -19.41 9.75
CA ILE A 96 15.10 -18.55 9.34
C ILE A 96 16.37 -19.05 10.03
N ASN A 97 17.38 -19.50 9.28
CA ASN A 97 18.67 -19.94 9.82
C ASN A 97 18.52 -20.91 11.01
N ASP A 98 17.69 -21.94 10.83
CA ASP A 98 17.31 -22.94 11.85
C ASP A 98 16.58 -22.44 13.10
N ARG A 99 16.18 -21.16 13.11
CA ARG A 99 15.33 -20.59 14.16
C ARG A 99 13.91 -20.38 13.65
N THR A 100 12.94 -20.55 14.55
CA THR A 100 11.53 -20.28 14.25
C THR A 100 11.21 -18.82 14.58
N SER A 101 10.66 -18.10 13.60
CA SER A 101 10.29 -16.69 13.74
C SER A 101 8.84 -16.48 13.35
N THR A 102 8.11 -15.71 14.16
CA THR A 102 6.70 -15.37 13.91
C THR A 102 6.59 -14.00 13.26
N ILE A 103 5.95 -13.91 12.10
CA ILE A 103 5.87 -12.70 11.26
C ILE A 103 4.42 -12.43 10.89
N SER A 104 4.01 -11.15 10.91
CA SER A 104 2.70 -10.72 10.42
C SER A 104 2.56 -10.88 8.91
N ILE A 105 1.33 -11.14 8.45
CA ILE A 105 1.01 -11.33 7.04
C ILE A 105 1.39 -10.12 6.16
N ASP A 106 1.36 -8.91 6.71
CA ASP A 106 1.64 -7.65 5.99
C ASP A 106 3.08 -7.54 5.49
N ARG A 107 4.00 -8.32 6.06
CA ARG A 107 5.42 -8.33 5.71
C ARG A 107 5.82 -9.50 4.83
N LEU A 108 4.85 -10.31 4.40
CA LEU A 108 5.08 -11.54 3.64
C LEU A 108 4.65 -11.39 2.19
N LYS A 109 5.44 -12.02 1.31
CA LYS A 109 5.08 -12.22 -0.09
C LYS A 109 5.25 -13.71 -0.41
N PRO A 110 4.29 -14.37 -1.08
CA PRO A 110 4.45 -15.78 -1.45
C PRO A 110 5.65 -15.95 -2.38
N ALA A 111 6.44 -17.00 -2.16
CA ALA A 111 7.52 -17.40 -3.05
C ALA A 111 7.03 -18.53 -3.96
N PHE A 112 7.18 -18.34 -5.27
CA PHE A 112 6.89 -19.36 -6.28
C PHE A 112 8.21 -19.98 -6.68
N LEU A 113 8.46 -21.21 -6.20
CA LEU A 113 9.61 -21.99 -6.59
C LEU A 113 9.20 -22.88 -7.76
N LEU A 114 10.05 -22.95 -8.78
CA LEU A 114 9.89 -23.92 -9.87
C LEU A 114 10.36 -25.27 -9.30
N ASN A 115 9.45 -26.23 -9.20
CA ASN A 115 9.85 -27.60 -8.93
C ASN A 115 10.29 -28.23 -10.26
N ASP A 116 11.51 -28.73 -10.34
CA ASP A 116 12.06 -29.42 -11.53
C ASP A 116 11.31 -30.73 -11.89
N THR A 117 10.29 -31.09 -11.11
CA THR A 117 9.48 -32.31 -11.30
C THR A 117 8.23 -32.10 -12.16
N ASP A 118 7.95 -30.88 -12.64
CA ASP A 118 6.79 -30.57 -13.48
C ASP A 118 7.19 -30.20 -14.91
N SER A 119 7.71 -31.17 -15.67
CA SER A 119 7.83 -31.06 -17.14
C SER A 119 6.47 -31.01 -17.87
N THR A 120 5.32 -30.91 -17.18
CA THR A 120 4.01 -30.84 -17.84
C THR A 120 2.96 -30.20 -16.94
N LYS A 121 3.10 -28.92 -16.56
CA LYS A 121 1.93 -28.09 -16.26
C LYS A 121 2.10 -26.72 -16.89
N GLU A 122 1.14 -26.44 -17.77
CA GLU A 122 0.92 -25.24 -18.57
C GLU A 122 1.57 -23.96 -18.04
N PRO A 123 2.21 -23.16 -18.91
CA PRO A 123 2.75 -21.88 -18.51
C PRO A 123 1.63 -21.01 -17.96
N PHE A 124 1.90 -20.37 -16.82
CA PHE A 124 1.10 -19.26 -16.31
C PHE A 124 0.72 -18.33 -17.47
N PRO A 125 -0.51 -17.77 -17.51
CA PRO A 125 -0.81 -16.70 -18.43
C PRO A 125 0.01 -15.48 -18.00
N VAL A 126 1.27 -15.43 -18.43
CA VAL A 126 1.99 -14.18 -18.64
C VAL A 126 1.04 -13.40 -19.54
N GLN A 127 0.52 -12.27 -19.04
CA GLN A 127 -0.23 -11.33 -19.86
C GLN A 127 0.70 -10.95 -21.01
N LYS A 128 0.54 -11.67 -22.12
CA LYS A 128 1.28 -11.45 -23.35
C LYS A 128 0.84 -10.07 -23.80
N VAL A 129 1.75 -9.10 -23.71
CA VAL A 129 1.63 -7.81 -24.39
C VAL A 129 1.76 -8.11 -25.88
N THR A 130 0.72 -8.71 -26.45
CA THR A 130 0.60 -9.07 -27.86
C THR A 130 -0.74 -8.54 -28.35
N ILE A 131 -0.96 -7.25 -28.13
CA ILE A 131 -2.09 -6.49 -28.71
C ILE A 131 -1.57 -5.38 -29.64
N TRP A 132 -0.30 -4.96 -29.52
CA TRP A 132 0.27 -3.89 -30.35
C TRP A 132 0.64 -4.26 -31.78
N LEU A 133 0.77 -5.55 -32.12
CA LEU A 133 1.10 -5.97 -33.49
C LEU A 133 -0.14 -6.27 -34.34
N TYR A 134 -1.27 -6.62 -33.72
CA TYR A 134 -2.51 -6.89 -34.46
C TYR A 134 -3.27 -5.61 -34.84
N PHE A 135 -3.10 -4.51 -34.10
CA PHE A 135 -3.71 -3.22 -34.46
C PHE A 135 -2.99 -2.47 -35.59
N LEU A 136 -1.74 -2.83 -35.94
CA LEU A 136 -0.99 -2.19 -37.03
C LEU A 136 -1.08 -2.95 -38.38
N LEU A 137 -1.59 -4.18 -38.38
CA LEU A 137 -1.75 -4.99 -39.59
C LEU A 137 -3.20 -5.08 -40.11
N ASP A 138 -4.19 -4.60 -39.34
CA ASP A 138 -5.57 -4.46 -39.82
C ASP A 138 -5.82 -3.20 -40.67
N LEU A 139 -4.82 -2.33 -40.85
CA LEU A 139 -4.94 -1.14 -41.72
C LEU A 139 -4.55 -1.39 -43.20
N ILE A 140 -4.19 -2.62 -43.58
CA ILE A 140 -3.73 -2.93 -44.95
C ILE A 140 -4.71 -3.85 -45.72
N LYS A 141 -5.82 -4.31 -45.13
CA LYS A 141 -6.74 -5.27 -45.80
C LYS A 141 -8.24 -4.93 -45.76
N MET A 142 -8.63 -3.67 -45.66
CA MET A 142 -10.04 -3.26 -45.92
C MET A 142 -10.19 -2.15 -46.96
N CYS A 143 -9.83 -2.49 -48.21
CA CYS A 143 -10.53 -2.08 -49.44
C CYS A 143 -10.77 -3.39 -50.22
N PRO A 144 -11.91 -3.67 -50.92
CA PRO A 144 -12.64 -2.72 -51.79
C PRO A 144 -14.17 -3.01 -51.99
N TYR A 145 -14.80 -2.35 -53.00
CA TYR A 145 -16.02 -2.72 -53.79
C TYR A 145 -17.35 -1.99 -53.35
N GLN A 146 -18.10 -1.15 -54.10
CA GLN A 146 -18.29 -0.82 -55.54
C GLN A 146 -18.92 0.58 -55.77
N ARG A 147 -18.48 1.23 -56.87
CA ARG A 147 -19.17 1.99 -57.97
C ARG A 147 -20.47 2.82 -57.79
N ARG A 148 -20.48 3.90 -58.62
CA ARG A 148 -21.55 4.81 -59.15
C ARG A 148 -21.92 6.01 -58.24
N LEU A 149 -22.01 7.27 -58.66
CA LEU A 149 -22.16 8.02 -59.94
C LEU A 149 -21.49 9.41 -59.75
N ALA A 150 -20.62 9.87 -60.65
CA ALA A 150 -20.85 10.84 -61.74
C ALA A 150 -20.98 12.33 -61.34
N LEU A 151 -20.34 13.19 -62.14
CA LEU A 151 -20.29 14.67 -62.17
C LEU A 151 -19.24 15.25 -61.19
N VAL A 152 -18.21 16.00 -61.58
CA VAL A 152 -18.12 17.09 -62.58
C VAL A 152 -16.66 17.20 -63.04
N VAL A 153 -16.37 17.03 -64.34
CA VAL A 153 -15.33 17.78 -65.07
C VAL A 153 -15.68 17.76 -66.56
N ARG A 154 -16.11 18.89 -67.10
CA ARG A 154 -15.78 19.32 -68.47
C ARG A 154 -16.09 20.81 -68.64
N SER A 155 -15.03 21.53 -69.02
CA SER A 155 -15.01 22.59 -70.05
C SER A 155 -15.71 23.92 -69.77
N ASP A 156 -14.93 24.95 -69.47
CA ASP A 156 -14.50 25.97 -70.46
C ASP A 156 -13.10 26.50 -70.08
#